data_AF-A0A2V7VJU7-F1
#
_entry.id   AF-A0A2V7VJU7-F1
#
_cell.length_a   1.000
_cell.length_b   1.000
_cell.length_c   1.000
_cell.angle_alpha   90.00
_cell.angle_beta   90.00
_cell.angle_gamma   90.00
#
_symmetry.space_group_name_H-M   'P 1'
#
loop_
_entity.id
_entity.type
_entity.pdbx_description
1 polymer ?
#
loop_
_entity_poly.entity_id
_entity_poly.type
_entity_poly.pdbx_seq_one_letter_code
_entity_poly.pdbx_strand_id
1 'polypeptide(L)'
;MVMGRERRPFLTWARKPGSNARPDAASSRAMMDSAIVSFWASCRACSTLRCTRGTVPSFVRPCPSAGPSSAGSWRPPLGQAPTAARDGLKDEIADMGRENEVLMKLRPVAFDYEPEYDDTRARRYGLVAEEAARVAPDSSSLTKEGAPMVILKRILGLSLGLLTVAPMASATDVTGASAFVGITPCRIVDTRASQGFSGEFGPPALAANADRTFQMTGATTGTLTQCGIPDTAVAISVNFTVTGFGGPGDLRVFPAGSVAPLTGILNYSLENIANATTVPLGPSGSGHKGITVHADNFGTHLILDVYGYYATRAAPPCFDDANRYVDCGNGTVTDTVTGLIWLKNANCFPTMTYAAANQASALLAAGQCGLTDGSSAGDWRLPTQTEWSITTARASPPPFGLGCTNPSLTNDPGTACFSAGPTSFTGVQSSAYWSSQGTDGAPTLAYYVSLVNGTITYVAKVTGNFVWPVRGGK
;
A
#
# COMPACT_ATOMS: atom_id res chain seq x y z
N MET A 1 -43.66 -52.68 32.87
CA MET A 1 -43.21 -51.77 33.96
C MET A 1 -43.52 -50.35 33.49
N VAL A 2 -44.77 -49.90 33.42
CA VAL A 2 -45.73 -49.46 34.48
C VAL A 2 -45.37 -48.11 35.12
N MET A 3 -46.32 -47.16 34.94
CA MET A 3 -46.61 -45.87 35.64
C MET A 3 -45.75 -44.63 35.31
N GLY A 4 -46.28 -43.40 35.21
CA GLY A 4 -47.59 -42.88 35.62
C GLY A 4 -47.83 -41.42 35.20
N ARG A 5 -49.02 -40.92 35.55
CA ARG A 5 -49.83 -39.80 35.02
C ARG A 5 -49.75 -38.52 35.87
N GLU A 6 -50.27 -37.41 35.30
CA GLU A 6 -50.98 -36.26 35.95
C GLU A 6 -50.12 -35.21 36.71
N ARG A 7 -50.39 -33.89 36.81
CA ARG A 7 -51.57 -33.01 36.59
C ARG A 7 -51.12 -31.51 36.60
N ARG A 8 -51.90 -30.59 36.00
CA ARG A 8 -51.81 -29.09 36.15
C ARG A 8 -52.48 -28.61 37.46
N PRO A 9 -52.27 -27.36 37.94
CA PRO A 9 -53.20 -26.22 37.65
C PRO A 9 -52.49 -24.82 37.53
N PHE A 10 -52.94 -23.88 36.67
CA PHE A 10 -53.93 -22.80 36.87
C PHE A 10 -53.59 -21.72 37.93
N LEU A 11 -53.39 -20.47 37.47
CA LEU A 11 -53.86 -19.24 38.13
C LEU A 11 -53.98 -18.10 37.10
N THR A 12 -55.14 -17.46 37.12
CA THR A 12 -55.69 -16.44 36.20
C THR A 12 -55.86 -15.08 36.91
N TRP A 13 -56.25 -14.06 36.11
CA TRP A 13 -56.80 -12.71 36.44
C TRP A 13 -55.77 -11.56 36.48
N ALA A 14 -55.99 -10.36 35.92
CA ALA A 14 -57.17 -9.69 35.32
C ALA A 14 -56.75 -8.50 34.43
N ARG A 15 -57.71 -7.92 33.67
CA ARG A 15 -57.58 -6.74 32.79
C ARG A 15 -58.30 -5.51 33.36
N LYS A 16 -57.76 -4.31 33.00
CA LYS A 16 -58.39 -2.96 32.77
C LYS A 16 -58.70 -2.07 34.01
N PRO A 17 -59.00 -0.75 33.87
CA PRO A 17 -58.48 0.35 33.00
C PRO A 17 -58.45 1.77 33.70
N GLY A 18 -57.90 2.80 33.02
CA GLY A 18 -58.10 4.25 33.32
C GLY A 18 -57.08 4.88 34.28
N SER A 19 -56.74 6.17 34.29
CA SER A 19 -57.11 7.37 33.53
C SER A 19 -56.17 8.53 33.94
N ASN A 20 -55.88 9.44 33.01
CA ASN A 20 -55.55 10.88 33.18
C ASN A 20 -54.75 11.36 34.41
N ALA A 21 -53.53 11.86 34.16
CA ALA A 21 -53.00 13.05 34.83
C ALA A 21 -51.90 13.73 33.98
N ARG A 22 -52.17 14.95 33.49
CA ARG A 22 -51.14 16.00 33.37
C ARG A 22 -51.09 16.74 34.71
N PRO A 23 -49.89 17.06 35.22
CA PRO A 23 -49.44 18.46 35.34
C PRO A 23 -47.92 18.56 35.07
N ASP A 24 -47.21 19.67 35.03
CA ASP A 24 -47.45 21.07 34.69
C ASP A 24 -46.08 21.61 34.22
N ALA A 25 -46.10 22.65 33.38
CA ALA A 25 -44.91 23.32 32.90
C ALA A 25 -44.29 24.20 34.00
N ALA A 26 -43.29 23.70 34.73
CA ALA A 26 -42.40 24.53 35.56
C ALA A 26 -41.12 23.78 36.02
N SER A 27 -40.21 23.44 35.11
CA SER A 27 -38.81 23.12 35.51
C SER A 27 -37.75 23.24 34.40
N SER A 28 -38.11 23.63 33.18
CA SER A 28 -37.17 23.69 32.04
C SER A 28 -36.53 25.07 31.81
N ARG A 29 -36.52 25.97 32.81
CA ARG A 29 -36.02 27.35 32.66
C ARG A 29 -34.84 27.72 33.57
N ALA A 30 -34.16 26.75 34.18
CA ALA A 30 -33.04 27.02 35.10
C ALA A 30 -31.68 26.40 34.69
N MET A 31 -31.53 25.88 33.46
CA MET A 31 -30.25 25.28 33.02
C MET A 31 -29.70 25.82 31.68
N MET A 32 -30.24 26.94 31.17
CA MET A 32 -29.71 27.63 29.99
C MET A 32 -29.00 28.95 30.28
N ASP A 33 -28.89 29.38 31.56
CA ASP A 33 -28.26 30.66 31.93
C ASP A 33 -26.83 30.56 32.50
N SER A 34 -26.27 29.36 32.72
CA SER A 34 -24.88 29.21 33.23
C SER A 34 -23.79 29.02 32.17
N ALA A 35 -24.14 28.85 30.89
CA ALA A 35 -23.15 28.67 29.81
C ALA A 35 -22.86 29.95 29.02
N ILE A 36 -23.67 31.00 29.18
CA ILE A 36 -23.54 32.27 28.43
C ILE A 36 -22.75 33.33 29.22
N VAL A 37 -22.63 33.22 30.55
CA VAL A 37 -21.90 34.19 31.38
C VAL A 37 -20.37 33.95 31.38
N SER A 38 -19.90 32.71 31.15
CA SER A 38 -18.46 32.39 31.17
C SER A 38 -17.72 32.72 29.87
N PHE A 39 -18.42 33.00 28.77
CA PHE A 39 -17.79 33.36 27.50
C PHE A 39 -17.57 34.88 27.34
N TRP A 40 -18.21 35.70 28.18
CA TRP A 40 -18.09 37.16 28.15
C TRP A 40 -17.04 37.75 29.11
N ALA A 41 -16.52 36.96 30.05
CA ALA A 41 -15.49 37.42 30.99
C ALA A 41 -14.05 37.37 30.42
N SER A 42 -13.78 36.59 29.37
CA SER A 42 -12.43 36.44 28.79
C SER A 42 -12.16 37.37 27.59
N CYS A 43 -13.13 38.20 27.16
CA CYS A 43 -12.99 39.13 26.04
C CYS A 43 -12.67 40.58 26.45
N ARG A 44 -12.21 40.84 27.68
CA ARG A 44 -11.86 42.20 28.18
C ARG A 44 -10.39 42.41 28.55
N ALA A 45 -9.45 41.75 27.85
CA ALA A 45 -8.01 41.96 28.09
C ALA A 45 -7.14 42.03 26.82
N CYS A 46 -7.68 42.42 25.66
CA CYS A 46 -6.85 42.81 24.51
C CYS A 46 -7.62 43.79 23.61
N SER A 47 -7.19 45.06 23.56
CA SER A 47 -7.92 46.19 23.00
C SER A 47 -7.69 46.44 21.49
N THR A 48 -7.47 45.41 20.70
CA THR A 48 -7.38 45.56 19.23
C THR A 48 -7.88 44.32 18.48
N LEU A 49 -9.20 44.17 18.30
CA LEU A 49 -9.79 43.32 17.24
C LEU A 49 -11.28 43.66 17.04
N ARG A 50 -11.67 44.09 15.83
CA ARG A 50 -13.06 44.07 15.35
C ARG A 50 -13.30 42.74 14.65
N CYS A 51 -14.28 41.96 15.10
CA CYS A 51 -14.69 40.71 14.44
C CYS A 51 -15.91 40.96 13.54
N THR A 52 -15.74 40.83 12.23
CA THR A 52 -16.85 40.66 11.27
C THR A 52 -17.16 39.17 11.08
N ARG A 53 -18.44 38.81 10.98
CA ARG A 53 -18.91 37.43 10.77
C ARG A 53 -18.48 36.91 9.39
N GLY A 54 -17.86 35.73 9.36
CA GLY A 54 -17.70 34.92 8.15
C GLY A 54 -16.29 34.82 7.58
N THR A 55 -15.34 34.28 8.35
CA THR A 55 -14.10 33.67 7.82
C THR A 55 -13.48 32.79 8.91
N VAL A 56 -13.02 31.59 8.53
CA VAL A 56 -12.35 30.62 9.41
C VAL A 56 -10.89 31.08 9.63
N PRO A 57 -10.40 31.28 10.87
CA PRO A 57 -9.03 31.72 11.06
C PRO A 57 -8.05 30.55 11.17
N SER A 58 -6.99 30.68 10.38
CA SER A 58 -5.74 29.93 10.39
C SER A 58 -4.96 30.15 11.70
N PHE A 59 -4.13 29.15 12.07
CA PHE A 59 -3.27 29.07 13.25
C PHE A 59 -2.58 30.39 13.68
N VAL A 60 -2.65 30.67 14.99
CA VAL A 60 -2.00 31.81 15.68
C VAL A 60 -0.67 31.38 16.30
N ARG A 61 0.39 32.17 16.09
CA ARG A 61 1.72 32.09 16.74
C ARG A 61 1.65 32.50 18.23
N PRO A 62 2.49 31.94 19.13
CA PRO A 62 2.63 32.47 20.51
C PRO A 62 3.63 33.63 20.58
N CYS A 63 3.36 34.58 21.49
CA CYS A 63 4.23 35.70 21.87
C CYS A 63 5.06 35.34 23.14
N PRO A 64 6.33 35.78 23.30
CA PRO A 64 7.21 35.33 24.39
C PRO A 64 7.29 36.33 25.56
N SER A 65 7.19 35.86 26.81
CA SER A 65 7.89 36.47 27.97
C SER A 65 7.72 35.68 29.28
N ALA A 66 8.86 35.50 29.98
CA ALA A 66 9.08 35.27 31.43
C ALA A 66 9.69 33.90 31.81
N GLY A 67 10.95 33.95 32.32
CA GLY A 67 11.67 32.84 32.97
C GLY A 67 11.40 32.76 34.49
N PRO A 68 12.35 32.24 35.30
CA PRO A 68 12.45 30.83 35.67
C PRO A 68 12.28 30.58 37.18
N SER A 69 11.83 29.39 37.60
CA SER A 69 12.11 28.88 38.96
C SER A 69 11.92 27.36 39.13
N SER A 70 12.93 26.78 39.78
CA SER A 70 13.00 25.52 40.54
C SER A 70 12.82 24.17 39.81
N ALA A 71 13.97 23.58 39.47
CA ALA A 71 14.14 22.16 39.22
C ALA A 71 14.02 21.35 40.54
N GLY A 72 13.10 20.40 40.57
CA GLY A 72 13.09 19.26 41.49
C GLY A 72 13.52 18.02 40.71
N SER A 73 14.58 17.36 41.17
CA SER A 73 15.20 16.17 40.60
C SER A 73 14.28 14.95 40.59
N TRP A 74 14.26 14.20 39.48
CA TRP A 74 14.00 12.76 39.50
C TRP A 74 14.80 12.06 38.39
N ARG A 75 15.71 11.16 38.78
CA ARG A 75 16.34 10.16 37.91
C ARG A 75 15.49 8.89 37.97
N PRO A 76 15.33 8.15 36.86
CA PRO A 76 15.15 6.71 36.94
C PRO A 76 16.32 5.94 36.29
N PRO A 77 16.50 4.65 36.64
CA PRO A 77 17.62 3.83 36.23
C PRO A 77 17.41 3.17 34.85
N LEU A 78 18.52 2.67 34.30
CA LEU A 78 18.64 1.94 33.04
C LEU A 78 17.64 0.78 32.88
N GLY A 79 17.03 0.70 31.68
CA GLY A 79 16.50 -0.52 31.10
C GLY A 79 14.99 -0.55 30.85
N GLN A 80 14.52 0.03 29.73
CA GLN A 80 13.29 -0.36 29.03
C GLN A 80 13.21 0.31 27.64
N ALA A 81 12.72 -0.44 26.66
CA ALA A 81 12.60 -0.08 25.25
C ALA A 81 11.57 1.05 25.01
N PRO A 82 11.67 1.84 23.92
CA PRO A 82 10.74 2.93 23.67
C PRO A 82 9.49 2.42 22.92
N THR A 83 8.36 2.32 23.60
CA THR A 83 7.04 2.33 22.93
C THR A 83 6.55 3.77 22.88
N ALA A 84 6.25 4.23 21.66
CA ALA A 84 5.72 5.56 21.41
C ALA A 84 4.34 5.75 22.07
N ALA A 85 4.32 6.43 23.21
CA ALA A 85 3.14 7.12 23.70
C ALA A 85 3.46 8.62 23.74
N ARG A 86 2.73 9.41 22.96
CA ARG A 86 2.70 10.86 23.19
C ARG A 86 1.93 11.08 24.48
N ASP A 87 2.67 11.30 25.56
CA ASP A 87 2.11 11.69 26.85
C ASP A 87 1.43 13.06 26.70
N GLY A 88 0.14 13.14 27.03
CA GLY A 88 -0.64 14.38 27.00
C GLY A 88 -1.93 14.40 26.18
N LEU A 89 -2.38 13.26 25.61
CA LEU A 89 -3.70 13.18 24.95
C LEU A 89 -4.60 12.03 25.44
N LYS A 90 -4.10 11.24 26.40
CA LYS A 90 -4.78 10.05 26.94
C LYS A 90 -4.45 9.96 28.43
N ASP A 91 -5.47 9.74 29.24
CA ASP A 91 -5.35 9.45 30.66
C ASP A 91 -5.61 7.95 30.92
N GLU A 92 -5.13 7.43 32.06
CA GLU A 92 -5.32 6.03 32.51
C GLU A 92 -4.84 4.95 31.53
N ILE A 93 -3.63 5.11 30.97
CA ILE A 93 -3.00 4.09 30.15
C ILE A 93 -2.48 2.96 31.05
N ALA A 94 -3.15 1.81 31.03
CA ALA A 94 -2.74 0.59 31.72
C ALA A 94 -2.44 -0.55 30.73
N ASP A 95 -1.61 -1.50 31.16
CA ASP A 95 -1.35 -2.73 30.40
C ASP A 95 -2.62 -3.61 30.40
N MET A 96 -3.07 -4.06 29.21
CA MET A 96 -4.31 -4.85 29.05
C MET A 96 -4.23 -6.27 29.63
N GLY A 97 -3.09 -6.67 30.20
CA GLY A 97 -2.80 -8.03 30.65
C GLY A 97 -4.00 -8.85 31.15
N ARG A 98 -4.47 -8.60 32.38
CA ARG A 98 -5.51 -9.44 33.01
C ARG A 98 -6.90 -9.32 32.37
N GLU A 99 -7.14 -8.30 31.54
CA GLU A 99 -8.38 -8.10 30.77
C GLU A 99 -8.40 -8.85 29.43
N ASN A 100 -7.23 -9.28 28.95
CA ASN A 100 -7.09 -10.02 27.68
C ASN A 100 -7.65 -11.45 27.74
N GLU A 101 -7.90 -12.00 28.94
CA GLU A 101 -8.51 -13.33 29.11
C GLU A 101 -9.97 -13.38 28.61
N VAL A 102 -10.66 -12.23 28.62
CA VAL A 102 -12.04 -12.10 28.13
C VAL A 102 -12.07 -12.04 26.61
N LEU A 103 -11.11 -11.34 25.99
CA LEU A 103 -10.97 -11.28 24.53
C LEU A 103 -10.69 -12.66 23.93
N MET A 104 -9.89 -13.48 24.61
CA MET A 104 -9.60 -14.86 24.19
C MET A 104 -10.80 -15.81 24.30
N LYS A 105 -11.85 -15.43 25.05
CA LYS A 105 -13.11 -16.20 25.18
C LYS A 105 -14.15 -15.79 24.13
N LEU A 106 -13.91 -14.70 23.38
CA LEU A 106 -14.77 -14.32 22.26
C LEU A 106 -14.52 -15.25 21.08
N ARG A 107 -15.60 -15.84 20.57
CA ARG A 107 -15.54 -16.78 19.44
C ARG A 107 -15.86 -16.06 18.14
N PRO A 108 -14.91 -15.95 17.19
CA PRO A 108 -15.19 -15.49 15.84
C PRO A 108 -16.12 -16.49 15.14
N VAL A 109 -17.14 -16.00 14.46
CA VAL A 109 -18.07 -16.83 13.70
C VAL A 109 -18.14 -16.40 12.25
N ALA A 110 -18.42 -17.37 11.37
CA ALA A 110 -18.88 -17.10 10.01
C ALA A 110 -20.40 -17.18 9.99
N PHE A 111 -21.06 -16.23 9.32
CA PHE A 111 -22.51 -16.20 9.22
C PHE A 111 -22.96 -15.63 7.87
N ASP A 112 -24.17 -16.02 7.48
CA ASP A 112 -24.82 -15.56 6.26
C ASP A 112 -26.09 -14.81 6.70
N TYR A 113 -26.36 -13.62 6.15
CA TYR A 113 -27.58 -12.88 6.48
C TYR A 113 -28.83 -13.58 5.93
N GLU A 114 -29.97 -13.36 6.57
CA GLU A 114 -31.23 -13.88 6.06
C GLU A 114 -31.54 -13.29 4.67
N PRO A 115 -32.23 -14.03 3.78
CA PRO A 115 -32.43 -13.61 2.39
C PRO A 115 -33.18 -12.29 2.21
N GLU A 116 -33.92 -11.85 3.23
CA GLU A 116 -34.62 -10.56 3.25
C GLU A 116 -33.65 -9.37 3.40
N TYR A 117 -32.45 -9.60 3.95
CA TYR A 117 -31.45 -8.57 4.21
C TYR A 117 -30.22 -8.66 3.29
N ASP A 118 -29.92 -9.84 2.75
CA ASP A 118 -28.87 -10.06 1.75
C ASP A 118 -29.27 -11.22 0.81
N ASP A 119 -29.69 -10.87 -0.40
CA ASP A 119 -30.09 -11.82 -1.45
C ASP A 119 -28.90 -12.56 -2.07
N THR A 120 -27.67 -12.06 -1.87
CA THR A 120 -26.44 -12.66 -2.39
C THR A 120 -25.93 -13.84 -1.54
N ARG A 121 -26.43 -13.95 -0.30
CA ARG A 121 -25.96 -14.92 0.73
C ARG A 121 -24.44 -14.97 0.86
N ALA A 122 -23.77 -13.84 0.71
CA ALA A 122 -22.33 -13.77 0.83
C ALA A 122 -21.91 -14.03 2.28
N ARG A 123 -20.99 -14.98 2.46
CA ARG A 123 -20.48 -15.34 3.78
C ARG A 123 -19.69 -14.20 4.41
N ARG A 124 -20.03 -13.85 5.65
CA ARG A 124 -19.36 -12.82 6.45
C ARG A 124 -18.74 -13.41 7.70
N TYR A 125 -17.84 -12.66 8.32
CA TYR A 125 -17.13 -13.05 9.54
C TYR A 125 -17.27 -11.94 10.60
N GLY A 126 -17.50 -12.30 11.86
CA GLY A 126 -17.69 -11.34 12.94
C GLY A 126 -17.90 -11.99 14.30
N LEU A 127 -18.38 -11.20 15.26
CA LEU A 127 -18.77 -11.65 16.61
C LEU A 127 -20.28 -11.51 16.77
N VAL A 128 -20.90 -12.43 17.52
CA VAL A 128 -22.31 -12.33 17.90
C VAL A 128 -22.41 -11.48 19.16
N ALA A 129 -23.14 -10.37 19.10
CA ALA A 129 -23.21 -9.39 20.19
C ALA A 129 -23.75 -10.00 21.49
N GLU A 130 -24.74 -10.89 21.41
CA GLU A 130 -25.31 -11.60 22.56
C GLU A 130 -24.37 -12.65 23.17
N GLU A 131 -23.42 -13.17 22.39
CA GLU A 131 -22.38 -14.07 22.87
C GLU A 131 -21.27 -13.26 23.55
N ALA A 132 -20.86 -12.15 22.95
CA ALA A 132 -19.89 -11.22 23.52
C ALA A 132 -20.37 -10.64 24.87
N ALA A 133 -21.65 -10.27 24.98
CA ALA A 133 -22.24 -9.75 26.21
C ALA A 133 -22.31 -10.78 27.34
N ARG A 134 -22.39 -12.09 27.05
CA ARG A 134 -22.31 -13.15 28.07
C ARG A 134 -20.88 -13.38 28.57
N VAL A 135 -19.90 -13.18 27.70
CA VAL A 135 -18.48 -13.38 28.01
C VAL A 135 -17.91 -12.20 28.81
N ALA A 136 -18.48 -11.00 28.68
CA ALA A 136 -18.04 -9.77 29.34
C ALA A 136 -19.18 -8.99 30.01
N PRO A 137 -19.84 -9.53 31.06
CA PRO A 137 -21.05 -8.94 31.65
C PRO A 137 -20.84 -7.59 32.36
N ASP A 138 -19.62 -7.28 32.82
CA ASP A 138 -19.29 -6.04 33.54
C ASP A 138 -18.77 -4.91 32.63
N SER A 139 -18.74 -5.14 31.31
CA SER A 139 -18.42 -4.07 30.35
C SER A 139 -19.63 -3.14 30.20
N SER A 140 -19.66 -2.10 31.04
CA SER A 140 -20.71 -1.08 31.10
C SER A 140 -20.86 -0.20 29.83
N SER A 141 -20.24 -0.59 28.72
CA SER A 141 -20.43 0.03 27.40
C SER A 141 -21.49 -0.65 26.53
N LEU A 142 -22.09 -1.76 26.97
CA LEU A 142 -23.05 -2.54 26.15
C LEU A 142 -24.54 -2.34 26.49
N THR A 143 -24.90 -1.44 27.41
CA THR A 143 -26.31 -1.18 27.72
C THR A 143 -26.59 0.31 27.92
N LYS A 144 -27.11 0.96 26.88
CA LYS A 144 -28.01 2.10 27.04
C LYS A 144 -29.31 1.81 26.30
N GLU A 145 -30.34 1.52 27.09
CA GLU A 145 -31.76 1.55 26.78
C GLU A 145 -32.22 0.81 25.50
N GLY A 146 -32.56 -0.47 25.67
CA GLY A 146 -33.77 -1.06 25.09
C GLY A 146 -33.95 -0.98 23.57
N ALA A 147 -32.99 -1.46 22.78
CA ALA A 147 -33.22 -2.04 21.45
C ALA A 147 -31.97 -2.83 21.01
N PRO A 148 -32.10 -4.03 20.39
CA PRO A 148 -30.96 -4.68 19.76
C PRO A 148 -30.68 -3.94 18.45
N MET A 149 -29.67 -3.07 18.45
CA MET A 149 -29.27 -2.35 17.23
C MET A 149 -27.80 -2.56 16.95
N VAL A 150 -27.58 -3.43 15.97
CA VAL A 150 -26.55 -3.31 14.93
C VAL A 150 -26.30 -1.84 14.63
N ILE A 151 -25.06 -1.41 14.75
CA ILE A 151 -24.62 -0.06 14.39
C ILE A 151 -24.79 0.11 12.88
N LEU A 152 -25.89 0.74 12.46
CA LEU A 152 -25.98 1.32 11.12
C LEU A 152 -26.87 2.58 11.12
N LYS A 153 -26.26 3.69 10.66
CA LYS A 153 -26.86 4.93 10.16
C LYS A 153 -27.71 5.78 11.11
N ARG A 154 -27.06 6.80 11.68
CA ARG A 154 -27.65 8.16 11.74
C ARG A 154 -26.84 9.06 10.82
N ILE A 155 -27.34 9.28 9.60
CA ILE A 155 -27.32 10.50 8.80
C ILE A 155 -28.18 10.15 7.58
N LEU A 156 -29.45 10.56 7.61
CA LEU A 156 -30.25 10.80 6.42
C LEU A 156 -31.44 11.64 6.86
N GLY A 157 -31.23 12.94 6.78
CA GLY A 157 -32.20 13.96 7.09
C GLY A 157 -31.72 15.28 6.53
N LEU A 158 -31.36 15.31 5.24
CA LEU A 158 -31.34 16.53 4.42
C LEU A 158 -31.12 16.18 2.93
N SER A 159 -32.03 16.72 2.12
CA SER A 159 -31.97 16.91 0.67
C SER A 159 -31.86 15.69 -0.26
N LEU A 160 -32.97 15.44 -0.96
CA LEU A 160 -33.02 14.84 -2.30
C LEU A 160 -32.17 15.71 -3.24
N GLY A 161 -30.93 15.31 -3.48
CA GLY A 161 -30.02 15.93 -4.45
C GLY A 161 -29.36 14.83 -5.27
N LEU A 162 -29.40 14.97 -6.60
CA LEU A 162 -28.81 14.09 -7.60
C LEU A 162 -27.53 13.40 -7.11
N LEU A 163 -27.61 12.10 -6.81
CA LEU A 163 -26.43 11.28 -6.57
C LEU A 163 -25.95 10.77 -7.94
N THR A 164 -25.15 11.56 -8.63
CA THR A 164 -24.31 11.02 -9.70
C THR A 164 -23.39 9.99 -9.05
N VAL A 165 -23.48 8.73 -9.49
CA VAL A 165 -22.53 7.69 -9.13
C VAL A 165 -21.17 8.14 -9.66
N ALA A 166 -20.37 8.78 -8.81
CA ALA A 166 -18.95 8.90 -9.08
C ALA A 166 -18.39 7.47 -9.03
N PRO A 167 -17.66 6.99 -10.05
CA PRO A 167 -16.97 5.73 -9.93
C PRO A 167 -16.08 5.81 -8.69
N MET A 168 -16.19 4.82 -7.80
CA MET A 168 -15.17 4.59 -6.80
C MET A 168 -13.87 4.41 -7.58
N ALA A 169 -13.00 5.42 -7.54
CA ALA A 169 -11.63 5.25 -7.95
C ALA A 169 -11.08 4.16 -7.02
N SER A 170 -10.84 2.95 -7.56
CA SER A 170 -9.95 2.00 -6.93
C SER A 170 -8.70 2.78 -6.55
N ALA A 171 -8.29 2.71 -5.29
CA ALA A 171 -6.97 3.15 -4.91
C ALA A 171 -6.00 2.24 -5.65
N THR A 172 -5.62 2.65 -6.86
CA THR A 172 -4.45 2.12 -7.54
C THR A 172 -3.30 2.40 -6.59
N ASP A 173 -2.62 1.36 -6.10
CA ASP A 173 -1.32 1.52 -5.45
C ASP A 173 -0.46 2.35 -6.39
N VAL A 174 -0.20 3.60 -6.02
CA VAL A 174 0.50 4.59 -6.86
C VAL A 174 1.98 4.20 -7.05
N THR A 175 2.41 3.14 -6.38
CA THR A 175 3.78 2.61 -6.41
C THR A 175 3.71 1.09 -6.49
N GLY A 176 4.27 0.52 -7.55
CA GLY A 176 4.40 -0.94 -7.68
C GLY A 176 5.10 -1.55 -6.46
N ALA A 177 4.72 -2.78 -6.12
CA ALA A 177 5.28 -3.49 -4.98
C ALA A 177 6.82 -3.52 -5.06
N SER A 178 7.47 -2.92 -4.07
CA SER A 178 8.93 -2.89 -3.96
C SER A 178 9.37 -3.93 -2.94
N ALA A 179 10.33 -4.77 -3.30
CA ALA A 179 10.86 -5.80 -2.41
C ALA A 179 12.08 -5.29 -1.66
N PHE A 180 12.14 -5.54 -0.34
CA PHE A 180 13.33 -5.27 0.45
C PHE A 180 14.38 -6.36 0.23
N VAL A 181 15.58 -5.95 -0.16
CA VAL A 181 16.77 -6.79 -0.25
C VAL A 181 17.74 -6.37 0.85
N GLY A 182 17.88 -7.25 1.86
CA GLY A 182 18.83 -7.05 2.94
C GLY A 182 20.27 -7.25 2.45
N ILE A 183 21.19 -6.43 2.95
CA ILE A 183 22.63 -6.57 2.73
C ILE A 183 23.34 -6.78 4.06
N THR A 184 24.61 -7.20 4.02
CA THR A 184 25.47 -7.08 5.22
C THR A 184 25.56 -5.59 5.59
N PRO A 185 25.25 -5.21 6.86
CA PRO A 185 25.29 -3.81 7.27
C PRO A 185 26.57 -3.11 6.83
N CYS A 186 26.40 -2.02 6.10
CA CYS A 186 27.49 -1.39 5.37
C CYS A 186 27.50 0.11 5.61
N ARG A 187 28.63 0.65 6.08
CA ARG A 187 28.81 2.09 6.18
C ARG A 187 29.15 2.64 4.80
N ILE A 188 28.27 3.49 4.26
CA ILE A 188 28.43 4.06 2.91
C ILE A 188 28.99 5.48 2.93
N VAL A 189 28.74 6.24 4.00
CA VAL A 189 29.25 7.62 4.17
C VAL A 189 29.80 7.77 5.58
N ASP A 190 30.98 8.40 5.70
CA ASP A 190 31.51 8.91 6.96
C ASP A 190 32.30 10.19 6.71
N THR A 191 31.69 11.32 7.02
CA THR A 191 32.29 12.64 6.76
C THR A 191 33.33 13.06 7.79
N ARG A 192 33.63 12.22 8.79
CA ARG A 192 34.67 12.49 9.79
C ARG A 192 36.05 12.23 9.20
N ALA A 193 37.04 12.98 9.67
CA ALA A 193 38.41 12.78 9.24
C ALA A 193 38.94 11.38 9.65
N SER A 194 39.83 10.84 8.82
CA SER A 194 40.59 9.61 9.10
C SER A 194 39.76 8.34 9.30
N GLN A 195 38.52 8.28 8.78
CA GLN A 195 37.66 7.08 8.83
C GLN A 195 37.81 6.16 7.61
N GLY A 196 38.76 6.44 6.71
CA GLY A 196 38.94 5.69 5.45
C GLY A 196 37.97 6.08 4.33
N PHE A 197 37.13 7.09 4.54
CA PHE A 197 36.25 7.67 3.52
C PHE A 197 36.88 8.91 2.89
N SER A 198 36.68 9.09 1.59
CA SER A 198 37.20 10.21 0.82
C SER A 198 36.25 10.60 -0.31
N GLY A 199 36.51 11.73 -0.96
CA GLY A 199 35.68 12.24 -2.05
C GLY A 199 34.24 12.54 -1.58
N GLU A 200 33.27 12.19 -2.42
CA GLU A 200 31.84 12.43 -2.16
C GLU A 200 31.37 11.82 -0.83
N PHE A 201 31.88 10.64 -0.46
CA PHE A 201 31.46 9.84 0.69
C PHE A 201 32.19 10.16 2.00
N GLY A 202 33.21 11.01 1.93
CA GLY A 202 34.09 11.34 3.04
C GLY A 202 34.02 12.81 3.45
N PRO A 203 35.07 13.29 4.15
CA PRO A 203 35.27 14.70 4.45
C PRO A 203 35.14 15.60 3.20
N PRO A 204 34.67 16.86 3.34
CA PRO A 204 34.45 17.61 4.58
C PRO A 204 33.16 17.20 5.31
N ALA A 205 32.82 17.86 6.43
CA ALA A 205 31.51 17.75 7.08
C ALA A 205 30.38 18.34 6.21
N LEU A 206 29.12 18.17 6.61
CA LEU A 206 28.01 18.97 6.05
C LEU A 206 28.17 20.42 6.52
N ALA A 207 28.14 21.38 5.60
CA ALA A 207 28.16 22.80 5.93
C ALA A 207 26.77 23.27 6.38
N ALA A 208 26.72 24.34 7.18
CA ALA A 208 25.46 24.93 7.60
C ALA A 208 24.66 25.47 6.40
N ASN A 209 23.38 25.14 6.35
CA ASN A 209 22.42 25.54 5.32
C ASN A 209 22.86 25.16 3.90
N ALA A 210 23.51 24.01 3.74
CA ALA A 210 24.02 23.54 2.47
C ALA A 210 23.59 22.09 2.17
N ASP A 211 23.36 21.84 0.88
CA ASP A 211 23.06 20.51 0.35
C ASP A 211 24.34 19.74 0.02
N ARG A 212 24.37 18.45 0.37
CA ARG A 212 25.31 17.48 -0.20
C ARG A 212 24.56 16.30 -0.77
N THR A 213 24.82 16.02 -2.02
CA THR A 213 24.30 14.83 -2.71
C THR A 213 25.31 13.69 -2.58
N PHE A 214 24.78 12.50 -2.32
CA PHE A 214 25.53 11.26 -2.19
C PHE A 214 24.92 10.20 -3.10
N GLN A 215 25.68 9.69 -4.06
CA GLN A 215 25.31 8.58 -4.92
C GLN A 215 25.25 7.28 -4.13
N MET A 216 24.09 6.63 -4.10
CA MET A 216 23.86 5.42 -3.32
C MET A 216 23.94 4.14 -4.14
N THR A 217 23.83 4.23 -5.47
CA THR A 217 23.80 3.06 -6.36
C THR A 217 25.00 3.01 -7.30
N GLY A 218 25.25 1.83 -7.85
CA GLY A 218 26.26 1.60 -8.88
C GLY A 218 27.66 1.38 -8.32
N ALA A 219 28.67 1.49 -9.18
CA ALA A 219 30.08 1.42 -8.81
C ALA A 219 30.80 2.68 -9.29
N THR A 220 31.37 3.44 -8.37
CA THR A 220 32.15 4.65 -8.70
C THR A 220 33.63 4.29 -8.79
N THR A 221 34.28 4.61 -9.92
CA THR A 221 35.71 4.35 -10.12
C THR A 221 36.56 5.07 -9.06
N GLY A 222 37.33 4.32 -8.27
CA GLY A 222 38.25 4.88 -7.26
C GLY A 222 37.71 4.95 -5.83
N THR A 223 36.50 4.45 -5.56
CA THR A 223 35.90 4.38 -4.22
C THR A 223 35.72 2.91 -3.79
N LEU A 224 35.79 2.63 -2.48
CA LEU A 224 35.43 1.31 -1.94
C LEU A 224 34.04 0.89 -2.45
N THR A 225 33.89 -0.39 -2.77
CA THR A 225 32.70 -0.99 -3.39
C THR A 225 31.43 -0.57 -2.64
N GLN A 226 30.56 0.21 -3.28
CA GLN A 226 29.32 0.80 -2.74
C GLN A 226 28.33 -0.26 -2.30
N CYS A 227 28.47 -0.82 -1.09
CA CYS A 227 27.51 -1.69 -0.37
C CYS A 227 26.73 -2.78 -1.16
N GLY A 228 27.13 -3.09 -2.40
CA GLY A 228 26.40 -3.92 -3.35
C GLY A 228 25.06 -3.37 -3.86
N ILE A 229 24.79 -2.05 -3.80
CA ILE A 229 23.46 -1.51 -4.15
C ILE A 229 23.35 -1.27 -5.67
N PRO A 230 22.46 -1.99 -6.39
CA PRO A 230 22.34 -1.86 -7.84
C PRO A 230 21.60 -0.57 -8.25
N ASP A 231 21.81 -0.10 -9.48
CA ASP A 231 21.13 1.08 -10.06
C ASP A 231 19.60 0.90 -10.23
N THR A 232 19.11 -0.34 -10.09
CA THR A 232 17.67 -0.66 -10.08
C THR A 232 17.01 -0.38 -8.72
N ALA A 233 17.77 -0.06 -7.67
CA ALA A 233 17.21 0.31 -6.37
C ALA A 233 16.39 1.62 -6.48
N VAL A 234 15.24 1.65 -5.81
CA VAL A 234 14.34 2.81 -5.77
C VAL A 234 14.28 3.47 -4.40
N ALA A 235 14.69 2.77 -3.33
CA ALA A 235 14.85 3.33 -2.00
C ALA A 235 15.92 2.56 -1.22
N ILE A 236 16.41 3.13 -0.12
CA ILE A 236 17.34 2.48 0.82
C ILE A 236 16.80 2.51 2.24
N SER A 237 17.10 1.45 3.00
CA SER A 237 16.92 1.41 4.46
C SER A 237 18.25 1.75 5.12
N VAL A 238 18.27 2.87 5.84
CA VAL A 238 19.52 3.52 6.27
C VAL A 238 19.38 4.14 7.65
N ASN A 239 20.44 4.06 8.44
CA ASN A 239 20.59 4.77 9.70
C ASN A 239 21.47 6.02 9.51
N PHE A 240 20.89 7.18 9.80
CA PHE A 240 21.56 8.47 9.79
C PHE A 240 22.10 8.76 11.17
N THR A 241 23.39 9.02 11.31
CA THR A 241 23.99 9.47 12.58
C THR A 241 24.67 10.81 12.37
N VAL A 242 24.36 11.77 13.25
CA VAL A 242 24.97 13.10 13.27
C VAL A 242 25.87 13.29 14.49
N THR A 243 27.04 13.92 14.30
CA THR A 243 28.03 14.14 15.36
C THR A 243 28.92 15.36 15.07
N GLY A 244 29.63 15.86 16.08
CA GLY A 244 30.63 16.93 15.91
C GLY A 244 30.05 18.23 15.32
N PHE A 245 28.80 18.55 15.65
CA PHE A 245 28.13 19.78 15.22
C PHE A 245 28.44 20.95 16.16
N GLY A 246 28.48 22.17 15.60
CA GLY A 246 28.82 23.40 16.33
C GLY A 246 27.68 24.03 17.12
N GLY A 247 26.45 23.51 16.98
CA GLY A 247 25.24 24.03 17.60
C GLY A 247 23.99 23.26 17.14
N PRO A 248 22.79 23.65 17.61
CA PRO A 248 21.56 22.94 17.34
C PRO A 248 21.06 23.12 15.90
N GLY A 249 20.58 22.05 15.27
CA GLY A 249 20.06 22.07 13.90
C GLY A 249 19.17 20.87 13.58
N ASP A 250 18.72 20.80 12.33
CA ASP A 250 17.97 19.66 11.79
C ASP A 250 18.61 19.10 10.52
N LEU A 251 18.43 17.80 10.31
CA LEU A 251 18.86 17.12 9.10
C LEU A 251 17.65 16.81 8.23
N ARG A 252 17.67 17.28 6.98
CA ARG A 252 16.67 16.91 5.98
C ARG A 252 17.30 16.01 4.94
N VAL A 253 16.54 15.02 4.49
CA VAL A 253 16.99 14.05 3.52
C VAL A 253 15.91 13.84 2.49
N PHE A 254 16.28 13.87 1.22
CA PHE A 254 15.36 13.76 0.10
C PHE A 254 16.03 13.11 -1.11
N PRO A 255 15.26 12.60 -2.08
CA PRO A 255 15.81 11.98 -3.27
C PRO A 255 16.64 13.00 -4.06
N ALA A 256 17.82 12.58 -4.58
CA ALA A 256 18.67 13.47 -5.36
C ALA A 256 17.92 14.10 -6.54
N GLY A 257 18.16 15.38 -6.80
CA GLY A 257 17.46 16.15 -7.84
C GLY A 257 16.03 16.57 -7.49
N SER A 258 15.54 16.26 -6.28
CA SER A 258 14.25 16.76 -5.78
C SER A 258 14.42 18.07 -5.01
N VAL A 259 13.30 18.77 -4.79
CA VAL A 259 13.27 19.98 -3.95
C VAL A 259 13.35 19.58 -2.47
N ALA A 260 14.14 20.32 -1.68
CA ALA A 260 14.27 20.09 -0.25
C ALA A 260 12.91 20.22 0.46
N PRO A 261 12.52 19.25 1.31
CA PRO A 261 11.28 19.31 2.07
C PRO A 261 11.40 20.33 3.22
N LEU A 262 10.25 20.76 3.75
CA LEU A 262 10.18 21.59 4.96
C LEU A 262 10.34 20.78 6.26
N THR A 263 10.41 19.45 6.16
CA THR A 263 10.46 18.53 7.30
C THR A 263 11.85 17.89 7.40
N GLY A 264 12.42 17.87 8.61
CA GLY A 264 13.63 17.12 8.93
C GLY A 264 13.34 15.69 9.39
N ILE A 265 14.33 14.81 9.21
CA ILE A 265 14.28 13.42 9.68
C ILE A 265 14.81 13.29 11.11
N LEU A 266 15.65 14.22 11.58
CA LEU A 266 16.15 14.26 12.95
C LEU A 266 16.56 15.69 13.32
N ASN A 267 16.53 15.98 14.62
CA ASN A 267 17.03 17.22 15.21
C ASN A 267 18.23 16.89 16.11
N TYR A 268 19.23 17.78 16.17
CA TYR A 268 20.42 17.63 17.00
C TYR A 268 20.73 18.90 17.79
N SER A 269 21.30 18.76 18.98
CA SER A 269 21.60 19.91 19.85
C SER A 269 22.66 19.67 20.92
N LEU A 270 22.68 18.51 21.57
CA LEU A 270 23.52 18.28 22.76
C LEU A 270 24.38 17.02 22.70
N GLU A 271 23.95 16.01 21.96
CA GLU A 271 24.65 14.73 21.86
C GLU A 271 24.54 14.13 20.46
N ASN A 272 25.37 13.14 20.19
CA ASN A 272 25.29 12.39 18.95
C ASN A 272 23.93 11.69 18.88
N ILE A 273 23.21 11.93 17.79
CA ILE A 273 21.87 11.39 17.59
C ILE A 273 21.87 10.57 16.31
N ALA A 274 21.16 9.45 16.34
CA ALA A 274 20.92 8.61 15.19
C ALA A 274 19.42 8.41 14.95
N ASN A 275 19.02 8.29 13.69
CA ASN A 275 17.67 7.91 13.30
C ASN A 275 17.70 6.99 12.07
N ALA A 276 17.01 5.86 12.15
CA ALA A 276 16.86 4.92 11.05
C ALA A 276 15.56 5.20 10.29
N THR A 277 15.66 5.31 8.96
CA THR A 277 14.51 5.56 8.10
C THR A 277 14.73 4.97 6.70
N THR A 278 13.65 4.91 5.94
CA THR A 278 13.69 4.55 4.52
C THR A 278 13.64 5.82 3.67
N VAL A 279 14.54 5.93 2.70
CA VAL A 279 14.65 7.11 1.85
C VAL A 279 14.56 6.71 0.36
N PRO A 280 13.65 7.31 -0.43
CA PRO A 280 13.61 7.09 -1.86
C PRO A 280 14.86 7.66 -2.54
N LEU A 281 15.31 6.99 -3.61
CA LEU A 281 16.48 7.38 -4.38
C LEU A 281 16.08 8.19 -5.61
N GLY A 282 16.74 9.32 -5.82
CA GLY A 282 16.56 10.20 -6.98
C GLY A 282 17.76 10.14 -7.91
N PRO A 283 17.66 10.64 -9.15
CA PRO A 283 18.78 10.62 -10.10
C PRO A 283 19.98 11.43 -9.60
N SER A 284 21.18 10.83 -9.60
CA SER A 284 22.44 11.47 -9.17
C SER A 284 23.46 11.66 -10.31
N GLY A 285 23.08 11.38 -11.55
CA GLY A 285 23.95 11.50 -12.74
C GLY A 285 24.52 10.15 -13.21
N SER A 286 24.96 10.10 -14.47
CA SER A 286 25.57 8.90 -15.10
C SER A 286 24.76 7.59 -15.00
N GLY A 287 23.44 7.68 -14.84
CA GLY A 287 22.55 6.53 -14.66
C GLY A 287 22.42 6.02 -13.22
N HIS A 288 23.14 6.64 -12.28
CA HIS A 288 23.08 6.31 -10.86
C HIS A 288 22.00 7.09 -10.12
N LYS A 289 21.70 6.62 -8.92
CA LYS A 289 20.72 7.22 -8.02
C LYS A 289 21.35 7.50 -6.65
N GLY A 290 20.82 8.50 -5.96
CA GLY A 290 21.32 8.96 -4.69
C GLY A 290 20.31 9.73 -3.87
N ILE A 291 20.80 10.29 -2.77
CA ILE A 291 20.04 11.16 -1.87
C ILE A 291 20.75 12.50 -1.74
N THR A 292 20.01 13.55 -1.42
CA THR A 292 20.56 14.84 -1.01
C THR A 292 20.25 15.04 0.48
N VAL A 293 21.26 15.47 1.22
CA VAL A 293 21.20 15.75 2.65
C VAL A 293 21.44 17.24 2.86
N HIS A 294 20.55 17.87 3.60
CA HIS A 294 20.64 19.27 4.03
C HIS A 294 20.83 19.34 5.55
N ALA A 295 21.79 20.12 6.01
CA ALA A 295 21.97 20.43 7.43
C ALA A 295 21.57 21.89 7.69
N ASP A 296 20.45 22.10 8.38
CA ASP A 296 19.95 23.44 8.70
C ASP A 296 20.68 24.02 9.94
N ASN A 297 20.87 25.34 9.92
CA ASN A 297 21.44 26.16 11.00
C ASN A 297 22.93 25.93 11.32
N PHE A 298 23.33 24.72 11.72
CA PHE A 298 24.71 24.38 12.05
C PHE A 298 25.19 23.16 11.27
N GLY A 299 26.42 23.22 10.75
CA GLY A 299 27.06 22.09 10.09
C GLY A 299 27.32 20.92 11.04
N THR A 300 27.41 19.71 10.49
CA THR A 300 27.54 18.47 11.26
C THR A 300 28.30 17.39 10.48
N HIS A 301 28.96 16.48 11.19
CA HIS A 301 29.41 15.24 10.57
C HIS A 301 28.24 14.27 10.44
N LEU A 302 28.13 13.71 9.25
CA LEU A 302 27.20 12.66 8.89
C LEU A 302 27.91 11.31 8.77
N ILE A 303 27.26 10.28 9.31
CA ILE A 303 27.57 8.86 9.10
C ILE A 303 26.31 8.17 8.59
N LEU A 304 26.42 7.37 7.54
CA LEU A 304 25.32 6.59 6.98
C LEU A 304 25.66 5.10 6.99
N ASP A 305 24.87 4.33 7.72
CA ASP A 305 24.94 2.87 7.74
C ASP A 305 23.71 2.28 7.05
N VAL A 306 23.90 1.51 5.98
CA VAL A 306 22.83 0.93 5.15
C VAL A 306 22.61 -0.53 5.52
N TYR A 307 21.33 -0.92 5.66
CA TYR A 307 20.92 -2.29 5.99
C TYR A 307 20.36 -3.05 4.79
N GLY A 308 19.90 -2.34 3.76
CA GLY A 308 19.34 -2.92 2.55
C GLY A 308 18.75 -1.88 1.63
N TYR A 309 18.23 -2.33 0.51
CA TYR A 309 17.59 -1.48 -0.50
C TYR A 309 16.25 -2.07 -0.94
N TYR A 310 15.39 -1.21 -1.47
CA TYR A 310 14.15 -1.60 -2.10
C TYR A 310 14.35 -1.57 -3.61
N ALA A 311 14.05 -2.66 -4.29
CA ALA A 311 13.99 -2.71 -5.74
C ALA A 311 12.53 -2.86 -6.18
N THR A 312 12.18 -2.26 -7.33
CA THR A 312 10.90 -2.56 -7.97
C THR A 312 10.88 -4.04 -8.33
N ARG A 313 9.85 -4.75 -7.88
CA ARG A 313 9.57 -6.08 -8.39
C ARG A 313 8.49 -5.94 -9.45
N ALA A 314 8.59 -6.73 -10.52
CA ALA A 314 7.50 -6.86 -11.46
C ALA A 314 6.22 -7.21 -10.70
N ALA A 315 5.14 -6.48 -10.96
CA ALA A 315 3.91 -6.57 -10.21
C ALA A 315 3.42 -8.03 -10.15
N PRO A 316 2.86 -8.49 -9.03
CA PRO A 316 2.26 -9.82 -8.98
C PRO A 316 1.09 -9.93 -10.01
N PRO A 317 0.66 -11.16 -10.34
CA PRO A 317 -0.53 -11.34 -11.15
C PRO A 317 -1.75 -10.69 -10.47
N CYS A 318 -2.63 -10.11 -11.28
CA CYS A 318 -3.93 -9.60 -10.83
C CYS A 318 -5.02 -10.65 -11.09
N PHE A 319 -6.07 -10.63 -10.28
CA PHE A 319 -7.13 -11.62 -10.36
C PHE A 319 -8.50 -10.97 -10.19
N ASP A 320 -9.48 -11.56 -10.85
CA ASP A 320 -10.88 -11.43 -10.54
C ASP A 320 -11.53 -12.82 -10.59
N ASP A 321 -12.76 -12.95 -10.09
CA ASP A 321 -13.48 -14.22 -10.06
C ASP A 321 -14.29 -14.50 -11.35
N ALA A 322 -14.16 -13.64 -12.37
CA ALA A 322 -15.07 -13.63 -13.53
C ALA A 322 -14.37 -13.94 -14.86
N ASN A 323 -13.10 -13.55 -14.98
CA ASN A 323 -12.37 -13.53 -16.24
C ASN A 323 -11.14 -14.43 -16.19
N ARG A 324 -10.91 -15.07 -17.33
CA ARG A 324 -9.64 -15.73 -17.64
C ARG A 324 -8.54 -14.69 -17.85
N TYR A 325 -8.80 -13.68 -18.68
CA TYR A 325 -7.85 -12.60 -18.95
C TYR A 325 -8.24 -11.36 -18.16
N VAL A 326 -7.39 -10.98 -17.20
CA VAL A 326 -7.64 -9.87 -16.28
C VAL A 326 -6.63 -8.76 -16.57
N ASP A 327 -7.11 -7.59 -16.97
CA ASP A 327 -6.28 -6.39 -17.14
C ASP A 327 -5.86 -5.83 -15.78
N CYS A 328 -4.55 -5.76 -15.54
CA CYS A 328 -4.01 -5.27 -14.28
C CYS A 328 -3.87 -3.74 -14.23
N GLY A 329 -4.19 -3.03 -15.32
CA GLY A 329 -4.12 -1.56 -15.39
C GLY A 329 -2.69 -0.98 -15.44
N ASN A 330 -1.67 -1.83 -15.50
CA ASN A 330 -0.25 -1.47 -15.49
C ASN A 330 0.49 -1.92 -16.76
N GLY A 331 -0.26 -2.12 -17.86
CA GLY A 331 0.27 -2.61 -19.13
C GLY A 331 0.41 -4.14 -19.20
N THR A 332 -0.05 -4.88 -18.18
CA THR A 332 -0.05 -6.34 -18.16
C THR A 332 -1.46 -6.93 -18.07
N VAL A 333 -1.61 -8.17 -18.55
CA VAL A 333 -2.83 -8.96 -18.45
C VAL A 333 -2.50 -10.33 -17.86
N THR A 334 -3.21 -10.73 -16.80
CA THR A 334 -3.03 -12.05 -16.19
C THR A 334 -3.96 -13.06 -16.87
N ASP A 335 -3.41 -14.20 -17.32
CA ASP A 335 -4.21 -15.38 -17.67
C ASP A 335 -4.35 -16.25 -16.42
N THR A 336 -5.51 -16.20 -15.76
CA THR A 336 -5.80 -16.88 -14.48
C THR A 336 -5.81 -18.40 -14.61
N VAL A 337 -5.94 -18.94 -15.83
CA VAL A 337 -5.88 -20.39 -16.09
C VAL A 337 -4.44 -20.88 -16.17
N THR A 338 -3.55 -20.12 -16.80
CA THR A 338 -2.13 -20.51 -16.96
C THR A 338 -1.22 -19.96 -15.87
N GLY A 339 -1.65 -18.91 -15.17
CA GLY A 339 -0.83 -18.13 -14.24
C GLY A 339 0.23 -17.27 -14.94
N LEU A 340 0.14 -17.11 -16.26
CA LEU A 340 1.04 -16.27 -17.03
C LEU A 340 0.61 -14.81 -16.97
N ILE A 341 1.58 -13.92 -16.92
CA ILE A 341 1.37 -12.48 -17.07
C ILE A 341 1.87 -12.11 -18.45
N TRP A 342 0.95 -11.61 -19.27
CA TRP A 342 1.15 -11.24 -20.65
C TRP A 342 1.34 -9.73 -20.78
N LEU A 343 2.15 -9.32 -21.77
CA LEU A 343 2.17 -7.93 -22.20
C LEU A 343 0.80 -7.56 -22.82
N LYS A 344 0.17 -6.47 -22.37
CA LYS A 344 -1.16 -6.07 -22.86
C LYS A 344 -1.18 -5.73 -24.35
N ASN A 345 -0.14 -5.08 -24.85
CA ASN A 345 0.01 -4.74 -26.27
C ASN A 345 0.83 -5.82 -27.00
N ALA A 346 0.14 -6.73 -27.67
CA ALA A 346 0.73 -7.83 -28.44
C ALA A 346 1.50 -7.37 -29.70
N ASN A 347 1.35 -6.10 -30.10
CA ASN A 347 2.05 -5.50 -31.24
C ASN A 347 3.03 -4.40 -30.80
N CYS A 348 3.60 -4.52 -29.60
CA CYS A 348 4.63 -3.57 -29.18
C CYS A 348 5.89 -3.65 -30.04
N PHE A 349 6.23 -4.87 -30.49
CA PHE A 349 7.42 -5.11 -31.29
C PHE A 349 7.05 -5.32 -32.77
N PRO A 350 7.89 -4.87 -33.73
CA PRO A 350 7.77 -5.32 -35.11
C PRO A 350 7.99 -6.83 -35.21
N THR A 351 7.72 -7.40 -36.38
CA THR A 351 8.14 -8.78 -36.65
C THR A 351 9.67 -8.88 -36.62
N MET A 352 10.18 -9.94 -35.99
CA MET A 352 11.61 -10.12 -35.74
C MET A 352 12.06 -11.53 -36.03
N THR A 353 13.35 -11.70 -36.31
CA THR A 353 14.00 -13.01 -36.32
C THR A 353 14.02 -13.61 -34.91
N TYR A 354 14.18 -14.92 -34.80
CA TYR A 354 14.10 -15.64 -33.53
C TYR A 354 15.10 -15.12 -32.48
N ALA A 355 16.34 -14.83 -32.88
CA ALA A 355 17.36 -14.32 -31.96
C ALA A 355 17.01 -12.92 -31.44
N ALA A 356 16.60 -12.03 -32.34
CA ALA A 356 16.18 -10.68 -32.00
C ALA A 356 14.92 -10.68 -31.11
N ALA A 357 13.96 -11.57 -31.38
CA ALA A 357 12.75 -11.71 -30.58
C ALA A 357 13.05 -12.14 -29.13
N ASN A 358 13.95 -13.10 -28.92
CA ASN A 358 14.36 -13.51 -27.58
C ASN A 358 15.10 -12.40 -26.83
N GLN A 359 16.00 -11.69 -27.52
CA GLN A 359 16.73 -10.57 -26.93
C GLN A 359 15.79 -9.40 -26.58
N ALA A 360 14.90 -9.02 -27.49
CA ALA A 360 13.92 -7.96 -27.27
C ALA A 360 12.98 -8.30 -26.10
N SER A 361 12.52 -9.55 -26.02
CA SER A 361 11.70 -10.01 -24.89
C SER A 361 12.48 -9.93 -23.57
N ALA A 362 13.75 -10.37 -23.55
CA ALA A 362 14.58 -10.32 -22.35
C ALA A 362 14.93 -8.89 -21.90
N LEU A 363 14.98 -7.92 -22.82
CA LEU A 363 15.29 -6.52 -22.51
C LEU A 363 14.03 -5.69 -22.18
N LEU A 364 12.84 -6.24 -22.35
CA LEU A 364 11.58 -5.56 -22.05
C LEU A 364 11.51 -5.22 -20.55
N ALA A 365 11.16 -3.97 -20.24
CA ALA A 365 11.05 -3.47 -18.88
C ALA A 365 9.94 -2.40 -18.75
N ALA A 366 9.58 -2.05 -17.51
CA ALA A 366 8.69 -0.95 -17.21
C ALA A 366 9.17 0.36 -17.86
N GLY A 367 8.23 1.16 -18.36
CA GLY A 367 8.46 2.35 -19.19
C GLY A 367 8.43 2.07 -20.70
N GLN A 368 8.42 0.80 -21.12
CA GLN A 368 8.27 0.40 -22.53
C GLN A 368 6.91 -0.24 -22.75
N CYS A 369 6.38 -0.20 -23.98
CA CYS A 369 5.15 -0.91 -24.36
C CYS A 369 3.90 -0.58 -23.50
N GLY A 370 3.88 0.55 -22.80
CA GLY A 370 2.83 0.91 -21.84
C GLY A 370 2.93 0.20 -20.49
N LEU A 371 4.04 -0.48 -20.20
CA LEU A 371 4.30 -1.13 -18.91
C LEU A 371 4.58 -0.09 -17.83
N THR A 372 3.85 -0.21 -16.73
CA THR A 372 4.10 0.51 -15.47
C THR A 372 4.15 -0.48 -14.29
N ASP A 373 4.43 -1.75 -14.58
CA ASP A 373 4.37 -2.86 -13.65
C ASP A 373 5.65 -3.05 -12.80
N GLY A 374 6.65 -2.18 -12.95
CA GLY A 374 7.92 -2.27 -12.22
C GLY A 374 8.84 -3.39 -12.70
N SER A 375 8.54 -4.04 -13.83
CA SER A 375 9.42 -5.05 -14.43
C SER A 375 10.74 -4.48 -14.92
N SER A 376 11.78 -5.30 -14.88
CA SER A 376 13.14 -5.00 -15.35
C SER A 376 13.56 -5.99 -16.44
N ALA A 377 14.63 -5.66 -17.16
CA ALA A 377 15.23 -6.59 -18.12
C ALA A 377 15.59 -7.92 -17.41
N GLY A 378 15.18 -9.02 -18.02
CA GLY A 378 15.29 -10.38 -17.49
C GLY A 378 13.97 -10.95 -16.95
N ASP A 379 12.98 -10.11 -16.63
CA ASP A 379 11.69 -10.58 -16.12
C ASP A 379 10.83 -11.21 -17.22
N TRP A 380 10.96 -10.72 -18.46
CA TRP A 380 10.15 -11.10 -19.60
C TRP A 380 10.86 -12.09 -20.53
N ARG A 381 10.09 -12.98 -21.14
CA ARG A 381 10.56 -13.95 -22.13
C ARG A 381 9.48 -14.30 -23.14
N LEU A 382 9.86 -14.99 -24.21
CA LEU A 382 8.86 -15.62 -25.09
C LEU A 382 8.17 -16.80 -24.38
N PRO A 383 6.87 -17.06 -24.66
CA PRO A 383 6.17 -18.24 -24.18
C PRO A 383 6.76 -19.52 -24.77
N THR A 384 6.77 -20.60 -24.02
CA THR A 384 7.17 -21.94 -24.50
C THR A 384 6.08 -22.55 -25.39
N GLN A 385 6.39 -23.66 -26.08
CA GLN A 385 5.39 -24.38 -26.87
C GLN A 385 4.22 -24.85 -25.99
N THR A 386 4.53 -25.34 -24.80
CA THR A 386 3.53 -25.82 -23.84
C THR A 386 2.65 -24.69 -23.32
N GLU A 387 3.23 -23.53 -23.04
CA GLU A 387 2.44 -22.36 -22.62
C GLU A 387 1.52 -21.89 -23.74
N TRP A 388 1.99 -21.87 -24.98
CA TRP A 388 1.15 -21.58 -26.13
C TRP A 388 0.02 -22.60 -26.30
N SER A 389 0.32 -23.89 -26.17
CA SER A 389 -0.69 -24.95 -26.37
C SER A 389 -1.79 -24.88 -25.32
N ILE A 390 -1.46 -24.58 -24.06
CA ILE A 390 -2.47 -24.37 -23.01
C ILE A 390 -3.24 -23.09 -23.26
N THR A 391 -2.56 -22.02 -23.71
CA THR A 391 -3.19 -20.71 -23.95
C THR A 391 -4.29 -20.82 -25.02
N THR A 392 -4.00 -21.49 -26.14
CA THR A 392 -4.93 -21.67 -27.27
C THR A 392 -5.86 -22.87 -27.14
N ALA A 393 -5.71 -23.73 -26.11
CA ALA A 393 -6.47 -24.97 -25.98
C ALA A 393 -8.00 -24.76 -26.04
N ARG A 394 -8.54 -23.78 -25.31
CA ARG A 394 -9.99 -23.49 -25.34
C ARG A 394 -10.48 -22.93 -26.68
N ALA A 395 -9.59 -22.31 -27.45
CA ALA A 395 -9.88 -21.77 -28.77
C ALA A 395 -9.80 -22.83 -29.88
N SER A 396 -9.27 -24.02 -29.61
CA SER A 396 -9.07 -25.07 -30.63
C SER A 396 -10.39 -25.51 -31.30
N PRO A 397 -10.33 -26.17 -32.47
CA PRO A 397 -11.52 -26.72 -33.13
C PRO A 397 -12.36 -27.66 -32.25
N PRO A 398 -13.67 -27.80 -32.52
CA PRO A 398 -14.53 -28.80 -31.88
C PRO A 398 -14.02 -30.23 -32.09
N PRO A 399 -14.36 -31.19 -31.21
CA PRO A 399 -15.40 -31.10 -30.18
C PRO A 399 -14.95 -30.54 -28.82
N PHE A 400 -13.65 -30.29 -28.62
CA PHE A 400 -13.09 -29.96 -27.30
C PHE A 400 -12.85 -28.46 -27.05
N GLY A 401 -12.92 -27.64 -28.10
CA GLY A 401 -12.78 -26.18 -28.01
C GLY A 401 -13.86 -25.44 -28.79
N LEU A 402 -13.77 -24.11 -28.77
CA LEU A 402 -14.76 -23.19 -29.34
C LEU A 402 -14.64 -22.99 -30.86
N GLY A 403 -13.58 -23.49 -31.49
CA GLY A 403 -13.33 -23.31 -32.92
C GLY A 403 -13.00 -21.87 -33.31
N CYS A 404 -12.29 -21.15 -32.45
CA CYS A 404 -11.93 -19.76 -32.70
C CYS A 404 -10.82 -19.68 -33.75
N THR A 405 -11.01 -18.81 -34.71
CA THR A 405 -10.04 -18.50 -35.75
C THR A 405 -9.99 -16.99 -35.92
N ASN A 406 -8.84 -16.47 -36.34
CA ASN A 406 -8.68 -15.05 -36.64
C ASN A 406 -9.08 -14.03 -35.55
N PRO A 407 -8.50 -14.06 -34.33
CA PRO A 407 -7.46 -14.97 -33.86
C PRO A 407 -8.00 -16.19 -33.09
N SER A 408 -7.21 -17.27 -33.04
CA SER A 408 -7.46 -18.48 -32.24
C SER A 408 -7.18 -18.24 -30.75
N LEU A 409 -7.93 -17.32 -30.15
CA LEU A 409 -7.95 -16.97 -28.73
C LEU A 409 -9.39 -16.84 -28.23
N THR A 410 -9.56 -16.87 -26.91
CA THR A 410 -10.85 -16.62 -26.27
C THR A 410 -11.00 -15.14 -25.88
N ASN A 411 -12.23 -14.71 -25.62
CA ASN A 411 -12.51 -13.43 -24.94
C ASN A 411 -12.05 -13.46 -23.47
N ASP A 412 -12.18 -12.34 -22.76
CA ASP A 412 -11.73 -12.21 -21.36
C ASP A 412 -12.35 -13.25 -20.41
N PRO A 413 -13.66 -13.54 -20.44
CA PRO A 413 -14.25 -14.63 -19.66
C PRO A 413 -13.74 -16.04 -20.02
N GLY A 414 -13.12 -16.22 -21.20
CA GLY A 414 -12.71 -17.54 -21.69
C GLY A 414 -13.85 -18.41 -22.22
N THR A 415 -15.05 -17.85 -22.43
CA THR A 415 -16.28 -18.58 -22.79
C THR A 415 -16.67 -18.46 -24.25
N ALA A 416 -16.13 -17.48 -24.98
CA ALA A 416 -16.37 -17.27 -26.41
C ALA A 416 -15.07 -16.90 -27.13
N CYS A 417 -15.12 -16.78 -28.46
CA CYS A 417 -13.96 -16.35 -29.23
C CYS A 417 -13.59 -14.91 -28.97
N PHE A 418 -12.32 -14.57 -29.20
CA PHE A 418 -11.74 -13.25 -28.96
C PHE A 418 -12.58 -12.09 -29.51
N SER A 419 -13.19 -12.28 -30.69
CA SER A 419 -14.03 -11.26 -31.35
C SER A 419 -15.45 -11.12 -30.78
N ALA A 420 -15.90 -12.04 -29.93
CA ALA A 420 -17.29 -12.14 -29.47
C ALA A 420 -17.53 -11.53 -28.08
N GLY A 421 -16.51 -10.94 -27.45
CA GLY A 421 -16.64 -10.40 -26.09
C GLY A 421 -15.58 -9.34 -25.78
N PRO A 422 -15.54 -8.87 -24.53
CA PRO A 422 -14.49 -7.97 -24.10
C PRO A 422 -13.12 -8.61 -24.27
N THR A 423 -12.15 -7.78 -24.62
CA THR A 423 -10.75 -8.19 -24.71
C THR A 423 -9.85 -7.18 -24.01
N SER A 424 -9.09 -7.69 -23.05
CA SER A 424 -8.07 -6.97 -22.30
C SER A 424 -6.81 -6.79 -23.14
N PHE A 425 -6.60 -7.63 -24.15
CA PHE A 425 -5.46 -7.55 -25.05
C PHE A 425 -5.67 -6.53 -26.17
N THR A 426 -4.57 -5.88 -26.57
CA THR A 426 -4.56 -4.91 -27.66
C THR A 426 -3.50 -5.29 -28.69
N GLY A 427 -3.70 -4.89 -29.94
CA GLY A 427 -2.74 -5.13 -31.02
C GLY A 427 -2.58 -6.59 -31.44
N VAL A 428 -3.42 -7.52 -30.96
CA VAL A 428 -3.34 -8.94 -31.34
C VAL A 428 -3.51 -9.09 -32.85
N GLN A 429 -2.52 -9.69 -33.50
CA GLN A 429 -2.55 -10.00 -34.93
C GLN A 429 -2.97 -11.45 -35.13
N SER A 430 -3.74 -11.72 -36.17
CA SER A 430 -3.97 -13.10 -36.58
C SER A 430 -2.82 -13.58 -37.46
N SER A 431 -1.71 -13.96 -36.82
CA SER A 431 -0.47 -14.34 -37.52
C SER A 431 0.39 -15.29 -36.68
N ALA A 432 1.62 -15.53 -37.13
CA ALA A 432 2.62 -16.35 -36.46
C ALA A 432 3.30 -15.57 -35.30
N TYR A 433 3.32 -16.17 -34.11
CA TYR A 433 4.01 -15.66 -32.92
C TYR A 433 5.08 -16.64 -32.46
N TRP A 434 6.28 -16.14 -32.16
CA TRP A 434 7.38 -16.99 -31.72
C TRP A 434 7.10 -17.70 -30.39
N SER A 435 7.58 -18.94 -30.29
CA SER A 435 7.84 -19.64 -29.02
C SER A 435 9.30 -19.41 -28.60
N SER A 436 9.63 -19.58 -27.32
CA SER A 436 11.01 -19.58 -26.80
C SER A 436 11.78 -20.87 -27.08
N GLN A 437 11.15 -21.86 -27.70
CA GLN A 437 11.76 -23.17 -27.95
C GLN A 437 12.25 -23.34 -29.38
N GLY A 438 13.53 -23.76 -29.49
CA GLY A 438 14.08 -24.33 -30.72
C GLY A 438 13.62 -25.77 -30.93
N THR A 439 13.97 -26.36 -32.07
CA THR A 439 13.73 -27.79 -32.34
C THR A 439 14.99 -28.62 -32.11
N ASP A 440 14.85 -29.72 -31.39
CA ASP A 440 15.92 -30.71 -31.25
C ASP A 440 16.23 -31.36 -32.60
N GLY A 441 17.52 -31.47 -32.96
CA GLY A 441 17.96 -32.05 -34.23
C GLY A 441 17.88 -31.13 -35.46
N ALA A 442 17.28 -29.93 -35.35
CA ALA A 442 17.25 -28.93 -36.41
C ALA A 442 17.56 -27.52 -35.86
N PRO A 443 18.83 -27.16 -35.62
CA PRO A 443 19.20 -25.95 -34.89
C PRO A 443 18.82 -24.64 -35.60
N THR A 444 18.52 -24.71 -36.90
CA THR A 444 18.07 -23.59 -37.73
C THR A 444 16.57 -23.29 -37.61
N LEU A 445 15.79 -24.17 -36.98
CA LEU A 445 14.34 -24.02 -36.84
C LEU A 445 13.96 -23.69 -35.39
N ALA A 446 12.81 -23.04 -35.23
CA ALA A 446 12.20 -22.76 -33.94
C ALA A 446 10.68 -22.82 -34.02
N TYR A 447 10.04 -23.12 -32.88
CA TYR A 447 8.59 -23.22 -32.80
C TYR A 447 7.91 -21.85 -32.82
N TYR A 448 6.71 -21.81 -33.39
CA TYR A 448 5.82 -20.66 -33.35
C TYR A 448 4.37 -21.15 -33.28
N VAL A 449 3.47 -20.32 -32.74
CA VAL A 449 2.02 -20.54 -32.80
C VAL A 449 1.41 -19.69 -33.91
N SER A 450 0.56 -20.29 -34.73
CA SER A 450 -0.28 -19.57 -35.69
C SER A 450 -1.58 -19.18 -35.01
N LEU A 451 -1.80 -17.90 -34.72
CA LEU A 451 -3.08 -17.42 -34.20
C LEU A 451 -4.16 -17.34 -35.29
N VAL A 452 -3.91 -17.75 -36.53
CA VAL A 452 -4.97 -17.95 -37.53
C VAL A 452 -5.89 -19.10 -37.10
N ASN A 453 -5.32 -20.20 -36.62
CA ASN A 453 -6.02 -21.46 -36.36
C ASN A 453 -5.52 -22.22 -35.11
N GLY A 454 -4.62 -21.64 -34.32
CA GLY A 454 -4.10 -22.21 -33.08
C GLY A 454 -3.02 -23.29 -33.28
N THR A 455 -2.55 -23.50 -34.51
CA THR A 455 -1.56 -24.57 -34.80
C THR A 455 -0.18 -24.17 -34.29
N ILE A 456 0.52 -25.10 -33.65
CA ILE A 456 1.91 -24.92 -33.24
C ILE A 456 2.80 -25.78 -34.11
N THR A 457 3.75 -25.14 -34.80
CA THR A 457 4.71 -25.80 -35.70
C THR A 457 6.03 -25.04 -35.66
N TYR A 458 6.97 -25.34 -36.55
CA TYR A 458 8.29 -24.72 -36.60
C TYR A 458 8.58 -24.06 -37.94
N VAL A 459 9.44 -23.05 -37.91
CA VAL A 459 9.92 -22.35 -39.12
C VAL A 459 11.37 -21.91 -38.92
N ALA A 460 12.06 -21.53 -40.01
CA ALA A 460 13.44 -21.08 -39.95
C ALA A 460 13.60 -19.84 -39.04
N LYS A 461 14.63 -19.83 -38.20
CA LYS A 461 14.93 -18.77 -37.23
C LYS A 461 15.17 -17.39 -37.86
N VAL A 462 15.45 -17.34 -39.16
CA VAL A 462 15.62 -16.11 -39.95
C VAL A 462 14.30 -15.48 -40.40
N THR A 463 13.16 -16.15 -40.19
CA THR A 463 11.83 -15.64 -40.53
C THR A 463 11.42 -14.51 -39.60
N GLY A 464 10.70 -13.51 -40.08
CA GLY A 464 10.11 -12.47 -39.24
C GLY A 464 8.73 -12.89 -38.71
N ASN A 465 8.61 -13.23 -37.42
CA ASN A 465 7.32 -13.49 -36.76
C ASN A 465 7.07 -12.47 -35.65
N PHE A 466 5.83 -12.39 -35.18
CA PHE A 466 5.44 -11.51 -34.08
C PHE A 466 6.02 -11.97 -32.74
N VAL A 467 6.23 -11.00 -31.85
CA VAL A 467 6.86 -11.18 -30.53
C VAL A 467 5.85 -10.78 -29.48
N TRP A 468 5.46 -11.73 -28.62
CA TRP A 468 4.53 -11.46 -27.53
C TRP A 468 5.08 -12.02 -26.22
N PRO A 469 5.74 -11.18 -25.41
CA PRO A 469 6.39 -11.63 -24.19
C PRO A 469 5.40 -11.98 -23.07
N VAL A 470 5.84 -12.92 -22.23
CA VAL A 470 5.22 -13.33 -20.96
C VAL A 470 6.23 -13.36 -19.84
N ARG A 471 5.73 -13.30 -18.61
CA ARG A 471 6.50 -13.67 -17.40
C ARG A 471 5.68 -14.58 -16.50
N GLY A 472 6.36 -15.33 -15.65
CA GLY A 472 5.71 -16.21 -14.67
C GLY A 472 5.08 -15.42 -13.53
N GLY A 473 3.94 -15.90 -13.04
CA GLY A 473 3.25 -15.35 -11.87
C GLY A 473 3.41 -16.15 -10.57
N LYS A 474 4.41 -17.05 -10.47
CA LYS A 474 4.62 -17.90 -9.28
C LYS A 474 5.67 -17.36 -8.32
#